data_AF-A0A6L5HSJ2-F1
#
_entry.id   AF-A0A6L5HSJ2-F1
#
_cell.length_a   1.000
_cell.length_b   1.000
_cell.length_c   1.000
_cell.angle_alpha   90.00
_cell.angle_beta   90.00
_cell.angle_gamma   90.00
#
_symmetry.space_group_name_H-M   'P 1'
#
loop_
_entity.id
_entity.type
_entity.pdbx_description
1 polymer ?
#
loop_
_entity_poly.entity_id
_entity_poly.type
_entity_poly.pdbx_seq_one_letter_code
_entity_poly.pdbx_strand_id
1 'polypeptide(L)'
;MDSTFHNISQRMNNRRFAVANNASGLSDASTVFHYHVDGNAITGTYQGGHIRTGHLVGRATGPDTIELLYQCLTAEGELLAGWSRGTVGVDHAGRTTLEFVWGWLSGATGGGESSYVELDE
;
A
#
# COMPACT_ATOMS: atom_id res chain seq x y z
N MET A 1 -17.38 5.37 -18.64
CA MET A 1 -16.60 4.85 -17.49
C MET A 1 -15.33 4.30 -18.08
N ASP A 2 -14.19 4.92 -17.79
CA ASP A 2 -12.90 4.52 -18.38
C ASP A 2 -12.55 3.08 -17.96
N SER A 3 -12.52 2.18 -18.93
CA SER A 3 -12.17 0.77 -18.74
C SER A 3 -10.71 0.56 -18.32
N THR A 4 -9.88 1.61 -18.41
CA THR A 4 -8.43 1.58 -18.22
C THR A 4 -7.99 1.11 -16.83
N PHE A 5 -8.79 1.34 -15.79
CA PHE A 5 -8.42 1.03 -14.39
C PHE A 5 -9.34 0.00 -13.72
N HIS A 6 -10.17 -0.68 -14.52
CA HIS A 6 -11.15 -1.62 -13.99
C HIS A 6 -10.49 -2.74 -13.17
N ASN A 7 -9.30 -3.20 -13.58
CA ASN A 7 -8.58 -4.26 -12.87
C ASN A 7 -8.14 -3.81 -11.47
N ILE A 8 -7.56 -2.61 -11.32
CA ILE A 8 -7.18 -2.05 -10.01
C ILE A 8 -8.36 -2.03 -9.05
N SER A 9 -9.53 -1.53 -9.49
CA SER A 9 -10.72 -1.47 -8.64
C SER A 9 -11.17 -2.88 -8.22
N GLN A 10 -11.26 -3.83 -9.16
CA GLN A 10 -11.65 -5.21 -8.86
C GLN A 10 -10.71 -5.90 -7.86
N ARG A 11 -9.41 -5.58 -7.94
CA ARG A 11 -8.34 -6.25 -7.18
C ARG A 11 -8.02 -5.59 -5.85
N MET A 12 -8.36 -4.32 -5.64
CA MET A 12 -7.97 -3.59 -4.43
C MET A 12 -9.12 -2.96 -3.67
N ASN A 13 -10.27 -2.70 -4.31
CA ASN A 13 -11.34 -1.98 -3.65
C ASN A 13 -11.93 -2.80 -2.49
N ASN A 14 -11.98 -2.18 -1.31
CA ASN A 14 -12.43 -2.76 -0.06
C ASN A 14 -11.68 -4.04 0.34
N ARG A 15 -10.42 -4.20 -0.09
CA ARG A 15 -9.59 -5.37 0.22
C ARG A 15 -8.49 -5.03 1.21
N ARG A 16 -8.09 -6.05 1.96
CA ARG A 16 -7.08 -5.96 3.02
C ARG A 16 -5.83 -6.72 2.65
N PHE A 17 -4.68 -6.18 3.00
CA PHE A 17 -3.37 -6.72 2.66
C PHE A 17 -2.47 -6.73 3.88
N ALA A 18 -1.69 -7.79 4.04
CA ALA A 18 -0.61 -7.86 5.00
C ALA A 18 0.74 -7.79 4.29
N VAL A 19 1.75 -7.29 5.00
CA VAL A 19 3.12 -7.23 4.49
C VAL A 19 3.71 -8.63 4.43
N ALA A 20 4.15 -9.03 3.25
CA ALA A 20 4.89 -10.28 3.01
C ALA A 20 6.40 -10.07 3.10
N ASN A 21 6.90 -8.92 2.64
CA ASN A 21 8.31 -8.52 2.77
C ASN A 21 8.44 -7.00 2.87
N ASN A 22 9.30 -6.52 3.75
CA ASN A 22 9.65 -5.09 3.87
C ASN A 22 10.96 -4.91 4.66
N ALA A 23 12.07 -5.43 4.13
CA ALA A 23 13.33 -5.53 4.87
C ALA A 23 13.88 -4.19 5.38
N SER A 24 13.54 -3.07 4.72
CA SER A 24 14.10 -1.75 5.01
C SER A 24 13.07 -0.75 5.56
N GLY A 25 11.83 -1.18 5.79
CA GLY A 25 10.72 -0.28 6.14
C GLY A 25 10.10 -0.56 7.50
N LEU A 26 9.15 0.29 7.88
CA LEU A 26 8.53 0.29 9.21
C LEU A 26 7.43 -0.76 9.38
N SER A 27 6.68 -1.05 8.32
CA SER A 27 5.56 -1.99 8.37
C SER A 27 6.06 -3.44 8.31
N ASP A 28 5.45 -4.31 9.10
CA ASP A 28 5.75 -5.74 9.19
C ASP A 28 4.49 -6.59 8.97
N ALA A 29 4.60 -7.91 9.13
CA ALA A 29 3.51 -8.85 8.90
C ALA A 29 2.26 -8.61 9.79
N SER A 30 2.39 -7.86 10.88
CA SER A 30 1.27 -7.44 11.74
C SER A 30 0.64 -6.11 11.30
N THR A 31 1.24 -5.39 10.37
CA THR A 31 0.65 -4.21 9.75
C THR A 31 -0.34 -4.62 8.65
N VAL A 32 -1.59 -4.20 8.81
CA VAL A 32 -2.66 -4.47 7.84
C VAL A 32 -3.06 -3.18 7.15
N PHE A 33 -3.13 -3.23 5.83
CA PHE A 33 -3.57 -2.14 4.95
C PHE A 33 -4.97 -2.43 4.44
N HIS A 34 -5.85 -1.44 4.44
CA HIS A 34 -7.20 -1.53 3.88
C HIS A 34 -7.39 -0.45 2.82
N TYR A 35 -7.58 -0.88 1.57
CA TYR A 35 -7.67 0.00 0.41
C TYR A 35 -9.12 0.23 -0.03
N HIS A 36 -9.38 1.43 -0.54
CA HIS A 36 -10.62 1.82 -1.21
C HIS A 36 -10.25 2.45 -2.55
N VAL A 37 -10.97 2.06 -3.61
CA VAL A 37 -10.74 2.55 -4.97
C VAL A 37 -12.04 3.08 -5.54
N ASP A 38 -12.02 4.35 -5.95
CA ASP A 38 -13.12 5.01 -6.64
C ASP A 38 -12.62 5.60 -7.97
N GLY A 39 -13.00 4.97 -9.08
CA GLY A 39 -12.45 5.29 -10.40
C GLY A 39 -10.94 5.10 -10.44
N ASN A 40 -10.20 6.20 -10.59
CA ASN A 40 -8.73 6.19 -10.56
C ASN A 40 -8.14 6.58 -9.20
N ALA A 41 -8.96 7.03 -8.24
CA ALA A 41 -8.50 7.48 -6.93
C ALA A 41 -8.36 6.30 -5.98
N ILE A 42 -7.27 6.28 -5.22
CA ILE A 42 -6.96 5.25 -4.23
C ILE A 42 -6.81 5.92 -2.88
N THR A 43 -7.51 5.40 -1.87
CA THR A 43 -7.34 5.81 -0.47
C THR A 43 -7.21 4.58 0.41
N GLY A 44 -6.71 4.76 1.63
CA GLY A 44 -6.63 3.64 2.55
C GLY A 44 -6.18 4.03 3.95
N THR A 45 -6.32 3.07 4.84
CA THR A 45 -5.81 3.14 6.20
C THR A 45 -4.89 1.95 6.45
N TYR A 46 -3.95 2.11 7.38
CA TYR A 46 -3.11 1.00 7.81
C TYR A 46 -2.67 1.16 9.26
N GLN A 47 -2.54 0.03 9.95
CA GLN A 47 -2.17 0.00 11.38
C GLN A 47 -1.63 -1.39 11.75
N GLY A 48 -0.94 -1.47 12.90
CA GLY A 48 -0.35 -2.70 13.42
C GLY A 48 1.17 -2.70 13.36
N GLY A 49 1.80 -3.52 14.20
CA GLY A 49 3.24 -3.51 14.43
C GLY A 49 3.69 -2.17 15.02
N HIS A 50 4.66 -1.55 14.37
CA HIS A 50 5.20 -0.24 14.75
C HIS A 50 4.32 0.95 14.35
N ILE A 51 3.18 0.71 13.70
CA ILE A 51 2.30 1.77 13.20
C ILE A 51 1.05 1.85 14.07
N ARG A 52 0.89 2.97 14.77
CA ARG A 52 -0.31 3.26 15.55
C ARG A 52 -1.49 3.61 14.66
N THR A 53 -1.28 4.48 13.67
CA THR A 53 -2.28 4.81 12.65
C THR A 53 -1.60 5.38 11.42
N GLY A 54 -2.07 4.98 10.25
CA GLY A 54 -1.53 5.38 8.97
C GLY A 54 -2.64 5.59 7.94
N HIS A 55 -2.39 6.52 7.02
CA HIS A 55 -3.29 6.83 5.92
C HIS A 55 -2.51 6.96 4.62
N LEU A 56 -3.16 6.59 3.53
CA LEU A 56 -2.60 6.75 2.19
C LEU A 56 -3.63 7.36 1.24
N VAL A 57 -3.11 8.09 0.26
CA VAL A 57 -3.86 8.65 -0.87
C VAL A 57 -3.04 8.47 -2.13
N GLY A 58 -3.68 8.23 -3.26
CA GLY A 58 -2.98 8.00 -4.49
C GLY A 58 -3.90 7.77 -5.68
N ARG A 59 -3.33 7.19 -6.73
CA ARG A 59 -4.05 6.94 -7.98
C ARG A 59 -3.52 5.75 -8.75
N ALA A 60 -4.37 5.18 -9.60
CA ALA A 60 -3.92 4.32 -10.68
C ALA A 60 -3.16 5.12 -11.74
N THR A 61 -2.07 4.56 -12.24
CA THR A 61 -1.19 5.15 -13.28
C THR A 61 -1.17 4.32 -14.57
N GLY A 62 -1.81 3.15 -14.56
CA GLY A 62 -1.92 2.22 -15.67
C GLY A 62 -2.88 1.07 -15.31
N PRO A 63 -3.01 0.03 -16.16
CA PRO A 63 -3.91 -1.10 -15.91
C PRO A 63 -3.64 -1.81 -14.59
N ASP A 64 -2.36 -1.91 -14.22
CA ASP A 64 -1.85 -2.67 -13.07
C ASP A 64 -0.82 -1.88 -12.26
N THR A 65 -0.75 -0.56 -12.44
CA THR A 65 0.25 0.29 -11.75
C THR A 65 -0.40 1.40 -10.96
N ILE A 66 0.19 1.75 -9.82
CA ILE A 66 -0.33 2.73 -8.87
C ILE A 66 0.80 3.61 -8.32
N GLU A 67 0.43 4.81 -7.87
CA GLU A 67 1.32 5.75 -7.17
C GLU A 67 0.60 6.27 -5.92
N LEU A 68 1.27 6.20 -4.76
CA LEU A 68 0.69 6.57 -3.47
C LEU A 68 1.59 7.56 -2.74
N LEU A 69 0.95 8.42 -1.95
CA LEU A 69 1.53 9.13 -0.81
C LEU A 69 0.97 8.50 0.46
N TYR A 70 1.81 8.36 1.48
CA TYR A 70 1.40 7.81 2.76
C TYR A 70 1.99 8.62 3.92
N GLN A 71 1.30 8.58 5.06
CA GLN A 71 1.78 9.12 6.32
C GLN A 71 1.28 8.29 7.50
N CYS A 72 2.04 8.28 8.60
CA CYS A 72 1.65 7.59 9.82
C CYS A 72 2.15 8.27 11.09
N LEU A 73 1.49 7.92 12.18
CA LEU A 73 1.97 8.05 13.56
C LEU A 73 2.50 6.68 14.00
N THR A 74 3.77 6.61 14.41
CA THR A 74 4.39 5.39 14.92
C THR A 74 3.91 5.06 16.34
N ALA A 75 4.20 3.85 16.81
CA ALA A 75 3.95 3.46 18.20
C ALA A 75 4.75 4.32 19.20
N GLU A 76 5.90 4.83 18.76
CA GLU A 76 6.82 5.69 19.51
C GLU A 76 6.42 7.18 19.44
N GLY A 77 5.39 7.52 18.66
CA GLY A 77 4.84 8.88 18.56
C GLY A 77 5.49 9.75 17.48
N GLU A 78 6.26 9.16 16.57
CA GLU A 78 6.89 9.86 15.46
C GLU A 78 5.92 10.04 14.29
N LEU A 79 6.01 11.17 13.60
CA LEU A 79 5.27 11.42 12.37
C LEU A 79 6.17 11.20 11.17
N LEU A 80 5.81 10.23 10.33
CA LEU A 80 6.55 9.89 9.11
C LEU A 80 5.64 9.98 7.89
N ALA A 81 6.19 10.38 6.76
CA ALA A 81 5.50 10.44 5.48
C ALA A 81 6.42 9.97 4.34
N GLY A 82 5.85 9.44 3.28
CA GLY A 82 6.58 8.88 2.15
C GLY A 82 5.77 8.81 0.87
N TRP A 83 6.42 8.31 -0.18
CA TRP A 83 5.83 8.02 -1.48
C TRP A 83 6.09 6.56 -1.85
N SER A 84 5.21 5.97 -2.65
CA SER A 84 5.45 4.67 -3.27
C SER A 84 4.94 4.61 -4.70
N ARG A 85 5.57 3.75 -5.49
CA ARG A 85 5.09 3.31 -6.81
C ARG A 85 4.99 1.81 -6.78
N GLY A 86 3.86 1.29 -7.22
CA GLY A 86 3.61 -0.14 -7.14
C GLY A 86 2.93 -0.74 -8.34
N THR A 87 3.00 -2.07 -8.37
CA THR A 87 2.37 -2.95 -9.34
C THR A 87 1.38 -3.88 -8.63
N VAL A 88 0.25 -4.14 -9.29
CA VAL A 88 -0.79 -5.04 -8.81
C VAL A 88 -0.68 -6.35 -9.58
N GLY A 89 -0.53 -7.45 -8.85
CA GLY A 89 -0.36 -8.78 -9.41
C GLY A 89 -1.29 -9.81 -8.78
N VAL A 90 -1.02 -11.07 -9.09
CA VAL A 90 -1.74 -12.22 -8.55
C VAL A 90 -0.72 -13.32 -8.25
N ASP A 91 -0.84 -13.97 -7.10
CA ASP A 91 0.01 -15.12 -6.76
C ASP A 91 -0.51 -16.43 -7.38
N HIS A 92 0.23 -17.52 -7.15
CA HIS A 92 -0.11 -18.86 -7.62
C HIS A 92 -1.42 -19.41 -7.02
N ALA A 93 -1.88 -18.85 -5.90
CA ALA A 93 -3.14 -19.20 -5.24
C ALA A 93 -4.31 -18.32 -5.71
N GLY A 94 -4.07 -17.33 -6.59
CA GLY A 94 -5.10 -16.43 -7.10
C GLY A 94 -5.34 -15.18 -6.24
N ARG A 95 -4.57 -14.99 -5.16
CA ARG A 95 -4.67 -13.84 -4.27
C ARG A 95 -4.00 -12.62 -4.88
N THR A 96 -4.55 -11.45 -4.62
CA THR A 96 -3.95 -10.20 -5.11
C THR A 96 -2.62 -9.95 -4.40
N THR A 97 -1.60 -9.57 -5.17
CA THR A 97 -0.30 -9.14 -4.65
C THR A 97 -0.03 -7.69 -5.00
N LEU A 98 0.71 -7.00 -4.13
CA LEU A 98 1.22 -5.66 -4.39
C LEU A 98 2.73 -5.68 -4.21
N GLU A 99 3.45 -5.07 -5.14
CA GLU A 99 4.88 -4.82 -5.02
C GLU A 99 5.12 -3.32 -5.11
N PHE A 100 5.99 -2.77 -4.27
CA PHE A 100 6.28 -1.35 -4.21
C PHE A 100 7.77 -1.07 -4.19
N VAL A 101 8.17 -0.01 -4.89
CA VAL A 101 9.35 0.79 -4.56
C VAL A 101 8.86 2.03 -3.81
N TRP A 102 9.49 2.34 -2.69
CA TRP A 102 9.08 3.45 -1.84
C TRP A 102 10.26 4.28 -1.34
N GLY A 103 9.97 5.51 -0.94
CA GLY A 103 10.93 6.41 -0.30
C GLY A 103 10.27 7.31 0.74
N TRP A 104 11.06 7.78 1.70
CA TRP A 104 10.59 8.73 2.71
C TRP A 104 10.56 10.18 2.17
N LEU A 105 9.67 10.99 2.72
CA LEU A 105 9.58 12.44 2.53
C LEU A 105 10.17 13.16 3.75
N SER A 106 10.60 14.41 3.54
CA SER A 106 10.90 15.42 4.59
C SER A 106 11.63 14.92 5.84
N GLY A 107 12.96 14.88 5.81
CA GLY A 107 13.79 14.69 7.01
C GLY A 107 14.15 13.24 7.33
N ALA A 108 13.38 12.27 6.86
CA ALA A 108 13.79 10.87 6.84
C ALA A 108 14.47 10.55 5.50
N THR A 109 15.65 9.94 5.55
CA THR A 109 16.41 9.54 4.35
C THR A 109 16.27 8.04 4.12
N GLY A 110 16.17 7.63 2.86
CA GLY A 110 16.16 6.23 2.47
C GLY A 110 14.88 5.84 1.75
N GLY A 111 14.86 4.57 1.36
CA GLY A 111 13.80 3.95 0.60
C GLY A 111 14.02 2.45 0.57
N GLY A 112 13.11 1.74 -0.07
CA GLY A 112 13.20 0.30 -0.16
C GLY A 112 12.15 -0.28 -1.07
N GLU A 113 12.06 -1.60 -0.97
CA GLU A 113 11.07 -2.40 -1.66
C GLU A 113 10.22 -3.12 -0.63
N SER A 114 8.95 -3.29 -0.94
CA SER A 114 8.03 -4.05 -0.10
C SER A 114 7.03 -4.82 -0.94
N SER A 115 6.59 -5.96 -0.43
CA SER A 115 5.57 -6.80 -1.05
C SER A 115 4.47 -7.17 -0.06
N TYR A 116 3.26 -7.30 -0.58
CA TYR A 116 2.03 -7.41 0.18
C TYR A 116 1.17 -8.48 -0.48
N VAL A 117 0.47 -9.24 0.35
CA VAL A 117 -0.45 -10.28 -0.11
C VAL A 117 -1.81 -10.01 0.50
N GLU A 118 -2.85 -10.18 -0.30
CA GLU A 118 -4.23 -10.11 0.13
C GLU A 118 -4.50 -11.09 1.28
N LEU A 119 -5.21 -10.60 2.29
CA LEU A 119 -5.71 -11.43 3.38
C LEU A 119 -6.99 -12.12 2.95
N ASP A 120 -7.03 -13.44 3.15
CA ASP A 120 -8.27 -14.21 3.04
C ASP A 120 -9.22 -13.77 4.19
N GLU A 121 -10.51 -13.59 3.88
CA GLU A 121 -11.53 -13.28 4.90
C GLU A 121 -11.82 -14.45 5.85
#